data_AF-A0A921ZVZ2-F1
#
_entry.id   AF-A0A921ZVZ2-F1
#
_cell.length_a   1.000
_cell.length_b   1.000
_cell.length_c   1.000
_cell.angle_alpha   90.00
_cell.angle_beta   90.00
_cell.angle_gamma   90.00
#
_symmetry.space_group_name_H-M   'P 1'
#
loop_
_entity.id
_entity.type
_entity.pdbx_description
1 polymer ?
#
loop_
_entity_poly.entity_id
_entity_poly.type
_entity_poly.pdbx_seq_one_letter_code
_entity_poly.pdbx_strand_id
1 'polypeptide(L)'
;MPTKFPMTLPNGFATAPVNDILDLLSAYSHRPVVEEVFTYERDGVRCCRLASWNLHQLSMDKITNPGVREVICRTILENKLSIIAVQEVLSEAALKVICDELNTPTLRRVREWRNNSNRWEYCLGERIDGSTENAKIDNDVIVSDKDKTNYSVTL
;
A
#
# COMPACT_ATOMS: atom_id res chain seq x y z
N MET A 1 -11.71 1.53 22.39
CA MET A 1 -11.83 2.79 21.63
C MET A 1 -10.42 3.34 21.45
N PRO A 2 -9.94 3.62 20.23
CA PRO A 2 -8.59 4.16 20.05
C PRO A 2 -8.59 5.60 20.55
N THR A 3 -7.83 5.85 21.62
CA THR A 3 -7.61 7.18 22.19
C THR A 3 -6.77 7.99 21.22
N LYS A 4 -7.39 8.98 20.57
CA LYS A 4 -6.68 9.97 19.75
C LYS A 4 -5.79 10.79 20.68
N PHE A 5 -4.48 10.61 20.58
CA PHE A 5 -3.53 11.47 21.27
C PHE A 5 -3.53 12.85 20.61
N PRO A 6 -3.88 13.93 21.34
CA PRO A 6 -3.69 15.28 20.82
C PRO A 6 -2.18 15.56 20.80
N MET A 7 -1.58 15.61 19.60
CA MET A 7 -0.22 16.13 19.43
C MET A 7 -0.27 17.65 19.50
N THR A 8 0.09 18.22 20.65
CA THR A 8 0.30 19.66 20.82
C THR A 8 1.68 20.03 20.29
N LEU A 9 1.73 20.52 19.05
CA LEU A 9 2.95 21.12 18.50
C LEU A 9 3.10 22.57 19.02
N PRO A 10 4.31 23.06 19.34
CA PRO A 10 4.51 24.35 20.02
C PRO A 10 4.18 25.59 19.16
N ASN A 11 3.73 25.40 17.92
CA ASN A 11 3.76 26.41 16.86
C ASN A 11 2.36 26.66 16.28
N GLY A 12 1.34 26.97 17.08
CA GLY A 12 0.00 27.36 16.58
C GLY A 12 -0.81 26.29 15.81
N PHE A 13 -0.21 25.15 15.47
CA PHE A 13 -0.84 23.98 14.83
C PHE A 13 -1.40 22.97 15.83
N ALA A 14 -1.32 23.26 17.14
CA ALA A 14 -1.75 22.36 18.22
C ALA A 14 -3.23 21.92 18.15
N THR A 15 -4.07 22.64 17.41
CA THR A 15 -5.51 22.36 17.23
C THR A 15 -5.87 21.89 15.82
N ALA A 16 -4.92 21.88 14.89
CA ALA A 16 -5.20 21.45 13.52
C ALA A 16 -5.46 19.94 13.49
N PRO A 17 -6.57 19.48 12.89
CA PRO A 17 -6.79 18.06 12.65
C PRO A 17 -5.59 17.44 11.93
N VAL A 18 -5.17 16.25 12.36
CA VAL A 18 -4.03 15.53 11.76
C VAL A 18 -4.19 15.36 10.24
N ASN A 19 -5.43 15.22 9.76
CA ASN A 19 -5.74 15.13 8.34
C ASN A 19 -5.41 16.43 7.57
N ASP A 20 -5.60 17.61 8.18
CA ASP A 20 -5.32 18.90 7.51
C ASP A 20 -3.81 19.11 7.36
N ILE A 21 -3.04 18.71 8.39
CA ILE A 21 -1.57 18.73 8.33
C ILE A 21 -1.08 17.75 7.27
N LEU A 22 -1.64 16.53 7.22
CA LEU A 22 -1.28 15.54 6.21
C LEU A 22 -1.62 16.02 4.79
N ASP A 23 -2.82 16.57 4.59
CA ASP A 23 -3.25 17.10 3.29
C ASP A 23 -2.34 18.23 2.82
N LEU A 24 -1.90 19.08 3.74
CA LEU A 24 -0.92 20.13 3.46
C LEU A 24 0.44 19.54 3.09
N LEU A 25 1.01 18.66 3.92
CA LEU A 25 2.32 18.06 3.67
C LEU A 25 2.33 17.24 2.37
N SER A 26 1.26 16.50 2.10
CA SER A 26 1.12 15.71 0.87
C SER A 26 1.05 16.59 -0.38
N ALA A 27 0.57 17.83 -0.27
CA ALA A 27 0.57 18.79 -1.37
C ALA A 27 1.95 19.30 -1.75
N TYR A 28 2.84 19.39 -0.77
CA TYR A 28 4.20 19.91 -0.95
C TYR A 28 5.26 18.80 -1.02
N SER A 29 4.86 17.53 -0.87
CA SER A 29 5.76 16.38 -1.00
C SER A 29 5.93 15.99 -2.46
N HIS A 30 7.04 16.40 -3.06
CA HIS A 30 7.36 16.02 -4.44
C HIS A 30 7.52 14.50 -4.58
N ARG A 31 6.91 13.96 -5.62
CA ARG A 31 6.99 12.54 -5.98
C ARG A 31 8.03 12.35 -7.08
N PRO A 32 8.75 11.22 -7.12
CA PRO A 32 9.61 10.89 -8.25
C PRO A 32 8.82 10.93 -9.56
N VAL A 33 9.42 11.49 -10.61
CA VAL A 33 8.80 11.51 -11.93
C VAL A 33 8.84 10.10 -12.50
N VAL A 34 7.68 9.52 -12.78
CA VAL A 34 7.58 8.26 -13.53
C VAL A 34 7.74 8.60 -15.00
N GLU A 35 8.89 8.25 -15.59
CA GLU A 35 9.28 8.65 -16.94
C GLU A 35 8.39 8.04 -18.05
N GLU A 36 7.83 6.84 -17.81
CA GLU A 36 7.03 6.10 -18.79
C GLU A 36 5.55 6.02 -18.39
N VAL A 37 4.66 6.46 -19.28
CA VAL A 37 3.22 6.26 -19.12
C VAL A 37 2.87 4.83 -19.51
N PHE A 38 2.92 3.90 -18.55
CA PHE A 38 2.53 2.51 -18.78
C PHE A 38 1.01 2.37 -19.01
N THR A 39 0.58 1.73 -20.08
CA THR A 39 -0.84 1.57 -20.45
C THR A 39 -1.37 0.15 -20.31
N TYR A 40 -0.60 -0.75 -19.69
CA TYR A 40 -0.91 -2.19 -19.60
C TYR A 40 -0.99 -2.89 -20.96
N GLU A 41 -0.43 -2.28 -22.00
CA GLU A 41 -0.36 -2.82 -23.35
C GLU A 41 0.94 -2.40 -24.01
N ARG A 42 1.59 -3.32 -24.74
CA ARG A 42 2.72 -3.05 -25.63
C ARG A 42 2.49 -3.81 -26.92
N ASP A 43 2.49 -3.10 -28.05
CA ASP A 43 2.28 -3.68 -29.39
C ASP A 43 1.04 -4.58 -29.51
N GLY A 44 -0.10 -4.17 -28.91
CA GLY A 44 -1.33 -4.96 -28.92
C GLY A 44 -1.38 -6.10 -27.89
N VAL A 45 -0.30 -6.31 -27.14
CA VAL A 45 -0.18 -7.39 -26.15
C VAL A 45 -0.38 -6.83 -24.75
N ARG A 46 -1.31 -7.42 -24.00
CA ARG A 46 -1.54 -7.06 -22.60
C ARG A 46 -0.28 -7.34 -21.78
N CYS A 47 0.11 -6.36 -20.96
CA CYS A 47 1.30 -6.40 -20.13
C CYS A 47 0.93 -6.11 -18.67
N CYS A 48 1.61 -6.78 -17.75
CA CYS A 48 1.54 -6.48 -16.32
C CYS A 48 2.87 -5.90 -15.83
N ARG A 49 2.83 -5.15 -14.72
CA ARG A 49 4.03 -4.67 -14.04
C ARG A 49 4.16 -5.36 -12.69
N LEU A 50 5.27 -6.07 -12.50
CA LEU A 50 5.61 -6.71 -11.24
C LEU A 50 6.57 -5.83 -10.45
N ALA A 51 6.45 -5.85 -9.13
CA ALA A 51 7.44 -5.30 -8.23
C ALA A 51 7.65 -6.22 -7.03
N SER A 52 8.84 -6.16 -6.45
CA SER A 52 9.13 -6.67 -5.11
C SER A 52 9.42 -5.50 -4.19
N TRP A 53 8.86 -5.49 -2.98
CA TRP A 53 9.07 -4.39 -2.04
C TRP A 53 9.16 -4.87 -0.59
N ASN A 54 10.34 -4.71 0.01
CA ASN A 54 10.50 -4.87 1.45
C ASN A 54 9.91 -3.65 2.18
N LEU A 55 8.86 -3.88 2.98
CA LEU A 55 8.16 -2.83 3.73
C LEU A 55 8.77 -2.58 5.12
N HIS A 56 9.97 -3.12 5.34
CA HIS A 56 10.84 -2.94 6.48
C HIS A 56 10.11 -3.10 7.81
N GLN A 57 9.75 -4.33 8.14
CA GLN A 57 8.97 -4.69 9.33
C GLN A 57 7.68 -3.87 9.44
N LEU A 58 6.78 -3.99 8.46
CA LEU A 58 5.50 -3.31 8.47
C LEU A 58 4.60 -3.85 9.59
N SER A 59 4.41 -3.04 10.62
CA SER A 59 3.53 -3.31 11.75
C SER A 59 2.19 -2.58 11.62
N MET A 60 1.24 -2.95 12.48
CA MET A 60 -0.02 -2.20 12.63
C MET A 60 0.22 -0.74 13.07
N ASP A 61 1.20 -0.49 13.92
CA ASP A 61 1.54 0.87 14.36
C ASP A 61 2.07 1.73 13.20
N LYS A 62 2.83 1.12 12.27
CA LYS A 62 3.30 1.81 11.07
C LYS A 62 2.16 2.12 10.11
N ILE A 63 1.31 1.14 9.80
CA ILE A 63 0.27 1.32 8.77
C ILE A 63 -0.92 2.17 9.24
N THR A 64 -1.12 2.31 10.56
CA THR A 64 -2.13 3.22 11.12
C THR A 64 -1.72 4.68 10.96
N ASN A 65 -0.43 4.97 10.74
CA ASN A 65 0.02 6.30 10.33
C ASN A 65 -0.48 6.59 8.90
N PRO A 66 -1.30 7.63 8.70
CA PRO A 66 -1.91 7.89 7.41
C PRO A 66 -0.90 8.31 6.34
N GLY A 67 0.25 8.90 6.71
CA GLY A 67 1.33 9.21 5.78
C GLY A 67 2.05 7.96 5.26
N VAL A 68 2.29 6.97 6.11
CA VAL A 68 2.85 5.67 5.69
C VAL A 68 1.88 4.96 4.75
N ARG A 69 0.61 4.89 5.13
CA ARG A 69 -0.44 4.28 4.28
C ARG A 69 -0.58 5.00 2.94
N GLU A 70 -0.55 6.34 2.92
CA GLU A 70 -0.58 7.14 1.70
C GLU A 70 0.61 6.83 0.79
N VAL A 71 1.83 6.84 1.33
CA VAL A 71 3.05 6.59 0.57
C VAL A 71 3.02 5.22 -0.08
N ILE A 72 2.61 4.18 0.66
CA ILE A 72 2.47 2.82 0.12
C ILE A 72 1.46 2.81 -1.02
N CYS A 73 0.21 3.21 -0.77
CA CYS A 73 -0.86 3.13 -1.76
C CYS A 73 -0.57 3.99 -3.00
N ARG A 74 -0.04 5.20 -2.81
CA ARG A 74 0.36 6.07 -3.92
C ARG A 74 1.49 5.49 -4.74
N THR A 75 2.49 4.88 -4.12
CA THR A 75 3.62 4.28 -4.85
C THR A 75 3.14 3.15 -5.76
N ILE A 76 2.20 2.34 -5.27
CA ILE A 76 1.54 1.28 -6.03
C ILE A 76 0.81 1.84 -7.26
N LEU A 77 0.00 2.87 -7.04
CA LEU A 77 -0.83 3.48 -8.08
C LEU A 77 -0.03 4.30 -9.10
N GLU A 78 0.96 5.07 -8.65
CA GLU A 78 1.84 5.89 -9.48
C GLU A 78 2.69 5.04 -10.43
N ASN A 79 3.23 3.94 -9.91
CA ASN A 79 4.02 3.02 -10.72
C ASN A 79 3.15 2.07 -11.54
N LYS A 80 1.82 2.14 -11.43
CA LYS A 80 0.88 1.29 -12.17
C LYS A 80 1.22 -0.20 -12.02
N LEU A 81 1.53 -0.60 -10.79
CA LEU A 81 1.87 -1.98 -10.47
C LEU A 81 0.63 -2.85 -10.66
N SER A 82 0.81 -4.04 -11.23
CA SER A 82 -0.24 -5.04 -11.39
C SER A 82 -0.19 -6.09 -10.29
N ILE A 83 1.03 -6.48 -9.91
CA ILE A 83 1.31 -7.50 -8.90
C ILE A 83 2.51 -7.03 -8.09
N ILE A 84 2.46 -7.20 -6.78
CA ILE A 84 3.51 -6.76 -5.87
C ILE A 84 3.78 -7.85 -4.84
N ALA A 85 5.01 -8.36 -4.80
CA ALA A 85 5.49 -9.21 -3.72
C ALA A 85 6.07 -8.33 -2.61
N VAL A 86 5.45 -8.30 -1.44
CA VAL A 86 5.90 -7.51 -0.31
C VAL A 86 6.57 -8.38 0.75
N GLN A 87 7.73 -7.93 1.25
CA GLN A 87 8.52 -8.59 2.30
C GLN A 87 8.43 -7.85 3.63
N GLU A 88 8.80 -8.56 4.71
CA GLU A 88 8.87 -8.07 6.09
C GLU A 88 7.56 -7.44 6.60
N VAL A 89 6.44 -8.12 6.37
CA VAL A 89 5.17 -7.73 6.98
C VAL A 89 4.96 -8.50 8.28
N LEU A 90 4.78 -7.78 9.38
CA LEU A 90 4.66 -8.39 10.71
C LEU A 90 3.25 -8.89 11.04
N SER A 91 2.22 -8.42 10.31
CA SER A 91 0.83 -8.76 10.58
C SER A 91 -0.01 -8.72 9.31
N GLU A 92 -0.82 -9.75 9.10
CA GLU A 92 -1.81 -9.80 8.01
C GLU A 92 -2.78 -8.60 8.07
N ALA A 93 -3.16 -8.17 9.26
CA ALA A 93 -4.05 -7.02 9.43
C ALA A 93 -3.47 -5.75 8.79
N ALA A 94 -2.14 -5.60 8.74
CA ALA A 94 -1.52 -4.45 8.09
C ALA A 94 -1.68 -4.48 6.57
N LEU A 95 -1.65 -5.66 5.97
CA LEU A 95 -1.92 -5.86 4.53
C LEU A 95 -3.37 -5.60 4.21
N LYS A 96 -4.28 -6.07 5.06
CA LYS A 96 -5.70 -5.78 4.92
C LYS A 96 -5.94 -4.26 4.89
N VAL A 97 -5.27 -3.48 5.74
CA VAL A 97 -5.39 -2.02 5.72
C VAL A 97 -4.90 -1.41 4.39
N ILE A 98 -3.82 -1.93 3.80
CA ILE A 98 -3.35 -1.48 2.48
C ILE A 98 -4.39 -1.82 1.40
N CYS A 99 -4.88 -3.06 1.40
CA CYS A 99 -5.85 -3.55 0.43
C CYS A 99 -7.18 -2.77 0.52
N ASP A 100 -7.68 -2.55 1.74
CA ASP A 100 -8.89 -1.78 2.00
C ASP A 100 -8.74 -0.33 1.54
N GLU A 101 -7.58 0.31 1.75
CA GLU A 101 -7.32 1.67 1.27
C GLU A 101 -7.23 1.73 -0.27
N LEU A 102 -6.64 0.72 -0.92
CA LEU A 102 -6.60 0.62 -2.38
C LEU A 102 -7.98 0.34 -2.99
N ASN A 103 -8.89 -0.32 -2.28
CA ASN A 103 -10.23 -0.63 -2.76
C ASN A 103 -11.27 0.43 -2.40
N THR A 104 -11.13 1.05 -1.24
CA THR A 104 -12.02 2.09 -0.72
C THR A 104 -11.16 3.25 -0.16
N PRO A 105 -10.62 4.12 -1.04
CA PRO A 105 -9.71 5.18 -0.63
C PRO A 105 -10.33 6.16 0.37
N THR A 106 -9.70 6.29 1.53
CA THR A 106 -10.06 7.26 2.57
C THR A 106 -9.15 8.48 2.54
N LEU A 107 -7.90 8.29 2.15
CA LEU A 107 -6.88 9.33 2.05
C LEU A 107 -7.08 10.12 0.76
N ARG A 108 -7.09 11.45 0.87
CA ARG A 108 -7.42 12.36 -0.23
C ARG A 108 -6.57 12.10 -1.47
N ARG A 109 -5.26 11.96 -1.31
CA ARG A 109 -4.30 11.77 -2.40
C ARG A 109 -4.45 10.43 -3.12
N VAL A 110 -4.93 9.40 -2.41
CA VAL A 110 -5.22 8.09 -2.98
C VAL A 110 -6.55 8.16 -3.75
N ARG A 111 -7.57 8.81 -3.17
CA ARG A 111 -8.89 8.99 -3.78
C ARG A 111 -8.87 9.81 -5.07
N GLU A 112 -8.01 10.83 -5.14
CA GLU A 112 -7.87 11.68 -6.34
C GLU A 112 -7.20 10.95 -7.53
N TRP A 113 -6.71 9.72 -7.32
CA TRP A 113 -6.07 8.94 -8.38
C TRP A 113 -7.09 8.34 -9.36
N ARG A 114 -7.06 8.81 -10.62
CA ARG A 114 -8.12 8.53 -11.62
C ARG A 114 -8.13 7.10 -12.19
N ASN A 115 -7.04 6.35 -12.06
CA ASN A 115 -6.86 5.05 -12.72
C ASN A 115 -6.66 3.89 -11.72
N ASN A 116 -7.31 3.96 -10.57
CA ASN A 116 -7.35 2.87 -9.62
C ASN A 116 -8.46 1.87 -9.98
N SER A 117 -8.14 0.59 -10.06
CA SER A 117 -9.11 -0.47 -10.39
C SER A 117 -10.04 -0.79 -9.22
N ASN A 118 -9.64 -0.46 -7.98
CA ASN A 118 -10.39 -0.71 -6.75
C ASN A 118 -10.76 -2.20 -6.54
N ARG A 119 -10.02 -3.12 -7.16
CA ARG A 119 -10.18 -4.58 -7.05
C ARG A 119 -8.85 -5.26 -6.73
N TRP A 120 -8.21 -4.76 -5.70
CA TRP A 120 -7.00 -5.31 -5.12
C TRP A 120 -7.34 -6.47 -4.19
N GLU A 121 -6.55 -7.53 -4.27
CA GLU A 121 -6.60 -8.64 -3.35
C GLU A 121 -5.18 -8.95 -2.86
N TYR A 122 -5.09 -9.59 -1.69
CA TYR A 122 -3.82 -10.07 -1.17
C TYR A 122 -3.88 -11.56 -0.89
N CYS A 123 -2.74 -12.24 -1.07
CA CYS A 123 -2.56 -13.65 -0.74
C CYS A 123 -1.28 -13.82 0.08
N LEU A 124 -1.36 -14.62 1.14
CA LEU A 124 -0.21 -14.97 1.95
C LEU A 124 0.52 -16.15 1.30
N GLY A 125 1.84 -16.10 1.21
CA GLY A 125 2.64 -17.28 0.90
C GLY A 125 2.42 -18.35 1.97
N GLU A 126 1.96 -19.52 1.55
CA GLU A 126 1.85 -20.67 2.44
C GLU A 126 3.25 -21.23 2.67
N ARG A 127 3.65 -21.33 3.93
CA ARG A 127 4.94 -21.86 4.31
C ARG A 127 4.83 -23.39 4.36
N ILE A 128 5.62 -24.09 3.55
CA ILE A 128 5.72 -25.56 3.61
C ILE A 128 6.57 -25.91 4.84
N ASP A 129 6.00 -25.77 6.04
CA ASP A 129 6.76 -25.92 7.28
C ASP A 129 6.64 -27.34 7.83
N GLY A 130 7.68 -28.14 7.60
CA GLY A 130 8.10 -29.12 8.57
C GLY A 130 8.85 -28.41 9.71
N SER A 131 8.44 -28.65 10.96
CA SER A 131 9.07 -28.32 12.25
C SER A 131 8.93 -26.89 12.85
N THR A 132 8.03 -26.87 13.83
CA THR A 132 7.90 -26.17 15.13
C THR A 132 8.94 -25.13 15.62
N GLU A 133 8.36 -24.11 16.26
CA GLU A 133 8.87 -23.13 17.25
C GLU A 133 9.64 -21.91 16.73
N ASN A 134 9.04 -20.73 16.98
CA ASN A 134 9.45 -19.37 16.60
C ASN A 134 9.31 -19.02 15.11
N ALA A 135 8.12 -19.24 14.55
CA ALA A 135 7.77 -18.82 13.18
C ALA A 135 7.75 -17.28 13.06
N LYS A 136 8.92 -16.70 12.83
CA LYS A 136 9.10 -15.38 12.24
C LYS A 136 8.32 -15.39 10.93
N ILE A 137 7.26 -14.58 10.83
CA ILE A 137 6.45 -14.48 9.61
C ILE A 137 7.33 -13.81 8.54
N ASP A 138 8.09 -14.60 7.80
CA ASP A 138 8.70 -14.21 6.53
C ASP A 138 7.76 -14.70 5.42
N ASN A 139 6.53 -14.18 5.42
CA ASN A 139 5.59 -14.44 4.36
C ASN A 139 5.84 -13.41 3.26
N ASP A 140 6.32 -13.86 2.11
CA ASP A 140 6.14 -13.10 0.88
C ASP A 140 4.64 -12.97 0.64
N VAL A 141 4.13 -11.73 0.64
CA VAL A 141 2.71 -11.47 0.41
C VAL A 141 2.54 -10.86 -0.95
N ILE A 142 1.61 -11.41 -1.73
CA ILE A 142 1.32 -10.86 -3.06
C ILE A 142 0.08 -9.99 -2.96
N VAL A 143 0.19 -8.75 -3.42
CA VAL A 143 -0.94 -7.83 -3.64
C VAL A 143 -1.15 -7.70 -5.14
N SER A 144 -2.34 -8.06 -5.63
CA SER A 144 -2.66 -8.14 -7.06
C SER A 144 -3.92 -7.36 -7.41
N ASP A 145 -3.88 -6.70 -8.57
CA ASP A 145 -5.01 -6.01 -9.17
C ASP A 145 -5.80 -6.95 -10.08
N LYS A 146 -6.97 -7.42 -9.63
CA LYS A 146 -7.80 -8.43 -10.32
C LYS A 146 -8.31 -7.99 -11.69
N ASP A 147 -8.46 -6.69 -11.95
CA ASP A 147 -8.90 -6.21 -13.27
C ASP A 147 -7.79 -6.26 -14.31
N LYS A 148 -6.53 -6.33 -13.84
CA LYS A 148 -5.35 -6.30 -14.70
C LYS A 148 -4.64 -7.65 -14.78
N THR A 149 -5.00 -8.58 -13.91
CA THR A 149 -4.56 -9.98 -13.96
C THR A 149 -5.74 -10.89 -14.27
N ASN A 150 -5.87 -11.33 -15.53
CA ASN A 150 -6.74 -12.46 -15.90
C ASN A 150 -6.17 -13.83 -15.44
N TYR A 151 -5.10 -13.82 -14.66
CA TYR A 151 -4.45 -15.00 -14.11
C TYR A 151 -4.83 -15.12 -12.64
N SER A 152 -5.33 -16.28 -12.22
CA SER A 152 -5.36 -16.63 -10.81
C SER A 152 -3.92 -16.62 -10.31
N VAL A 153 -3.58 -15.68 -9.43
CA VAL A 153 -2.32 -15.77 -8.68
C VAL A 153 -2.52 -16.92 -7.70
N THR A 154 -2.21 -18.13 -8.17
CA THR A 154 -2.08 -19.33 -7.35
C THR A 154 -0.59 -19.48 -7.12
N LEU A 155 -0.17 -19.36 -5.85
CA LEU A 155 1.15 -19.79 -5.42
C LEU A 155 1.19 -21.33 -5.36
#